data_AF-A0A917EGY5-F1
#
_entry.id   AF-A0A917EGY5-F1
#
_cell.length_a   1.000
_cell.length_b   1.000
_cell.length_c   1.000
_cell.angle_alpha   90.00
_cell.angle_beta   90.00
_cell.angle_gamma   90.00
#
_symmetry.space_group_name_H-M   'P 1'
#
loop_
_entity.id
_entity.type
_entity.pdbx_description
1 polymer ?
#
loop_
_entity_poly.entity_id
_entity_poly.type
_entity_poly.pdbx_seq_one_letter_code
_entity_poly.pdbx_strand_id
1 'polypeptide(L)'
;MKQIRAYANRKLKEFRRWQRIARDGNVVYSDDYILQAENGDFQPVERLEMNQETARQELNAIKSAINSISDIRLRQLLILNCLECMTVEQVRLKIKSKYKPFEPIKEGQYHNLKNLALLAFAKQYRNGVLETLPD
;
A
#
# COMPACT_ATOMS: atom_id res chain seq x y z
N MET A 1 -18.57 -3.13 -1.45
CA MET A 1 -17.26 -3.35 -2.16
C MET A 1 -16.66 -2.11 -2.85
N LYS A 2 -17.42 -1.25 -3.55
CA LYS A 2 -16.87 0.00 -4.13
C LYS A 2 -16.36 0.96 -3.04
N GLN A 3 -17.07 1.01 -1.91
CA GLN A 3 -16.74 1.75 -0.70
C GLN A 3 -15.39 1.36 -0.08
N ILE A 4 -15.20 0.07 0.23
CA ILE A 4 -13.97 -0.50 0.80
C ILE A 4 -12.74 -0.11 -0.02
N ARG A 5 -12.83 -0.24 -1.36
CA ARG A 5 -11.74 0.16 -2.27
C ARG A 5 -11.45 1.66 -2.20
N ALA A 6 -12.48 2.49 -2.04
CA ALA A 6 -12.30 3.93 -1.87
C ALA A 6 -11.61 4.26 -0.53
N TYR A 7 -11.98 3.60 0.57
CA TYR A 7 -11.31 3.75 1.86
C TYR A 7 -9.85 3.29 1.81
N ALA A 8 -9.57 2.12 1.24
CA ALA A 8 -8.22 1.63 0.99
C ALA A 8 -7.37 2.62 0.18
N ASN A 9 -7.92 3.12 -0.93
CA ASN A 9 -7.21 4.07 -1.79
C ASN A 9 -6.99 5.43 -1.09
N ARG A 10 -7.95 5.91 -0.28
CA ARG A 10 -7.78 7.12 0.54
C ARG A 10 -6.67 6.91 1.57
N LYS A 11 -6.67 5.78 2.28
CA LYS A 11 -5.66 5.45 3.29
C LYS A 11 -4.26 5.38 2.70
N LEU A 12 -4.10 4.73 1.55
CA LEU A 12 -2.81 4.68 0.86
C LEU A 12 -2.33 6.06 0.38
N LYS A 13 -3.23 6.97 -0.01
CA LYS A 13 -2.88 8.35 -0.38
C LYS A 13 -2.39 9.18 0.82
N GLU A 14 -2.76 8.82 2.04
CA GLU A 14 -2.23 9.46 3.25
C GLU A 14 -0.78 9.10 3.51
N PHE A 15 -0.23 8.04 2.90
CA PHE A 15 1.13 7.57 3.15
C PHE A 15 2.19 8.67 3.03
N ARG A 16 2.16 9.49 1.96
CA ARG A 16 3.09 10.62 1.79
C ARG A 16 2.91 11.73 2.83
N ARG A 17 1.71 11.88 3.39
CA ARG A 17 1.49 12.80 4.51
C ARG A 17 2.19 12.25 5.76
N TRP A 18 2.02 10.97 6.03
CA TRP A 18 2.67 10.31 7.17
C TRP A 18 4.19 10.29 7.02
N GLN A 19 4.75 10.05 5.83
CA GLN A 19 6.19 10.15 5.58
C GLN A 19 6.74 11.53 5.96
N ARG A 20 6.06 12.60 5.52
CA ARG A 20 6.46 13.98 5.84
C ARG A 20 6.44 14.27 7.34
N ILE A 21 5.43 13.80 8.05
CA ILE A 21 5.31 14.01 9.51
C ILE A 21 6.38 13.17 10.26
N ALA A 22 6.59 11.93 9.83
CA ALA A 22 7.57 11.02 10.43
C ALA A 22 9.04 11.41 10.11
N ARG A 23 9.25 12.30 9.14
CA ARG A 23 10.55 12.55 8.48
C ARG A 23 11.15 11.26 7.88
N ASP A 24 10.27 10.35 7.46
CA ASP A 24 10.65 9.13 6.74
C ASP A 24 11.02 9.50 5.29
N GLY A 25 12.11 8.92 4.80
CA GLY A 25 12.70 9.26 3.50
C GLY A 25 11.96 8.64 2.33
N ASN A 26 12.73 8.18 1.33
CA ASN A 26 12.16 7.52 0.16
C ASN A 26 11.55 6.15 0.51
N VAL A 27 10.64 5.68 -0.34
CA VAL A 27 10.05 4.34 -0.21
C VAL A 27 11.12 3.29 -0.55
N VAL A 28 11.53 2.50 0.44
CA VAL A 28 12.52 1.42 0.26
C VAL A 28 11.83 0.07 0.29
N TYR A 29 12.09 -0.75 -0.71
CA TYR A 29 11.56 -2.12 -0.83
C TYR A 29 12.55 -3.05 -1.54
N SER A 30 12.47 -4.34 -1.22
CA SER A 30 13.29 -5.39 -1.82
C SER A 30 12.87 -5.70 -3.26
N ASP A 31 13.62 -6.59 -3.92
CA ASP A 31 13.23 -7.10 -5.24
C ASP A 31 11.90 -7.85 -5.23
N ASP A 32 11.48 -8.43 -4.11
CA ASP A 32 10.19 -9.10 -3.95
C ASP A 32 9.05 -8.15 -3.52
N TYR A 33 9.29 -6.84 -3.60
CA TYR A 33 8.32 -5.80 -3.22
C TYR A 33 7.89 -5.92 -1.75
N ILE A 34 8.84 -6.23 -0.87
CA ILE A 34 8.69 -6.16 0.58
C ILE A 34 9.23 -4.82 1.06
N LEU A 35 8.37 -4.00 1.66
CA LEU A 35 8.71 -2.69 2.20
C LEU A 35 9.53 -2.84 3.49
N GLN A 36 10.52 -1.96 3.65
CA GLN A 36 11.24 -1.83 4.91
C GLN A 36 10.33 -1.18 5.96
N ALA A 37 9.71 -2.02 6.79
CA ALA A 37 8.96 -1.61 7.97
C ALA A 37 9.88 -1.66 9.20
N GLU A 38 9.74 -0.71 10.10
CA GLU A 38 10.41 -0.84 11.40
C GLU A 38 9.64 -1.87 12.23
N ASN A 39 10.37 -2.78 12.89
CA ASN A 39 9.82 -3.72 13.85
C ASN A 39 9.48 -2.95 15.14
N GLY A 40 8.37 -2.22 15.13
CA GLY A 40 7.80 -1.60 16.30
C GLY A 40 6.48 -2.28 16.64
N ASP A 41 6.34 -2.72 17.89
CA ASP A 41 5.06 -3.23 18.40
C ASP A 41 3.96 -2.21 18.11
N PHE A 42 2.93 -2.65 17.37
CA PHE A 42 1.79 -1.81 17.04
C PHE A 42 0.96 -1.56 18.29
N GLN A 43 1.23 -0.45 18.99
CA GLN A 43 0.34 -0.01 20.05
C GLN A 43 -0.92 0.62 19.45
N PRO A 44 -2.12 0.27 19.94
CA PRO A 44 -3.35 0.97 19.58
C PRO A 44 -3.22 2.45 19.97
N VAL A 45 -3.28 3.34 19.00
CA VAL A 45 -3.25 4.78 19.25
C VAL A 45 -4.65 5.22 19.67
N GLU A 46 -4.87 5.44 20.97
CA GLU A 46 -6.15 5.93 21.50
C GLU A 46 -6.47 7.37 21.07
N ARG A 47 -5.47 8.16 20.64
CA ARG A 47 -5.63 9.52 20.09
C ARG A 47 -4.64 9.78 18.97
N LEU A 48 -5.14 10.02 17.76
CA LEU A 48 -4.37 10.51 16.61
C LEU A 48 -3.89 11.95 16.85
N GLU A 49 -3.05 12.17 17.85
CA GLU A 49 -2.25 13.38 17.91
C GLU A 49 -1.29 13.36 16.73
N MET A 50 -1.20 14.44 15.96
CA MET A 50 -0.28 14.54 14.83
C MET A 50 1.17 14.70 15.33
N ASN A 51 1.71 13.67 15.96
CA ASN A 51 3.09 13.57 16.38
C ASN A 51 3.85 12.58 15.48
N GLN A 52 5.18 12.65 15.54
CA GLN A 52 6.07 11.86 14.70
C GLN A 52 5.90 10.35 14.92
N GLU A 53 5.62 9.94 16.17
CA GLU A 53 5.45 8.53 16.55
C GLU A 53 4.17 7.94 15.95
N THR A 54 3.04 8.65 16.06
CA THR A 54 1.77 8.24 15.43
C THR A 54 1.93 8.10 13.91
N ALA A 55 2.63 9.04 13.28
CA ALA A 55 2.91 8.96 11.85
C ALA A 55 3.74 7.73 11.49
N ARG A 56 4.74 7.38 12.32
CA ARG A 56 5.57 6.19 12.12
C ARG A 56 4.79 4.89 12.27
N GLN A 57 3.90 4.83 13.27
CA GLN A 57 3.01 3.69 13.47
C GLN A 57 2.03 3.52 12.29
N GLU A 58 1.48 4.61 11.75
CA GLU A 58 0.65 4.57 10.55
C GLU A 58 1.43 4.10 9.31
N LEU A 59 2.67 4.57 9.13
CA LEU A 59 3.53 4.10 8.04
C LEU A 59 3.81 2.61 8.16
N ASN A 60 4.20 2.14 9.34
CA ASN A 60 4.44 0.72 9.58
C ASN A 60 3.17 -0.11 9.34
N ALA A 61 1.98 0.39 9.73
CA ALA A 61 0.74 -0.34 9.53
C ALA A 61 0.41 -0.50 8.04
N ILE A 62 0.64 0.55 7.24
CA ILE A 62 0.49 0.50 5.79
C ILE A 62 1.53 -0.46 5.18
N LYS A 63 2.80 -0.35 5.58
CA LYS A 63 3.90 -1.20 5.07
C LYS A 63 3.65 -2.68 5.39
N SER A 64 3.33 -3.00 6.63
CA SER A 64 3.02 -4.37 7.07
C SER A 64 1.79 -4.94 6.36
N ALA A 65 0.73 -4.14 6.18
CA ALA A 65 -0.45 -4.58 5.45
C ALA A 65 -0.15 -4.93 3.99
N ILE A 66 0.69 -4.13 3.31
CA ILE A 66 1.15 -4.44 1.95
C ILE A 66 2.02 -5.70 1.96
N ASN A 67 2.97 -5.81 2.89
CA ASN A 67 3.87 -6.98 2.99
C ASN A 67 3.11 -8.29 3.23
N SER A 68 1.99 -8.25 3.96
CA SER A 68 1.13 -9.43 4.22
C SER A 68 0.30 -9.87 3.01
N ILE A 69 0.24 -9.10 1.92
CA ILE A 69 -0.42 -9.55 0.68
C ILE A 69 0.47 -10.60 0.04
N SER A 70 0.00 -11.84 -0.12
CA SER A 70 0.80 -12.95 -0.68
C SER A 70 1.20 -12.73 -2.15
N ASP A 71 0.30 -12.16 -2.96
CA ASP A 71 0.53 -11.91 -4.38
C ASP A 71 1.48 -10.72 -4.58
N ILE A 72 2.69 -11.02 -5.06
CA ILE A 72 3.73 -10.04 -5.39
C ILE A 72 3.27 -8.99 -6.40
N ARG A 73 2.42 -9.35 -7.38
CA ARG A 73 1.92 -8.41 -8.38
C ARG A 73 1.01 -7.37 -7.75
N LEU A 74 0.20 -7.78 -6.79
CA LEU A 74 -0.67 -6.85 -6.05
C LEU A 74 0.17 -5.91 -5.17
N ARG A 75 1.19 -6.43 -4.46
CA ARG A 75 2.13 -5.58 -3.69
C ARG A 75 2.81 -4.55 -4.57
N GLN A 76 3.40 -5.01 -5.68
CA GLN A 76 4.09 -4.18 -6.65
C GLN A 76 3.17 -3.08 -7.18
N LEU A 77 1.93 -3.41 -7.53
CA LEU A 77 0.96 -2.45 -8.04
C LEU A 77 0.65 -1.35 -7.01
N LEU A 78 0.47 -1.70 -5.73
CA LEU A 78 0.23 -0.73 -4.66
C LEU A 78 1.46 0.14 -4.41
N ILE A 79 2.65 -0.45 -4.34
CA ILE A 79 3.88 0.29 -4.09
C ILE A 79 4.13 1.31 -5.20
N LEU A 80 4.15 0.87 -6.46
CA LEU A 80 4.45 1.73 -7.59
C LEU A 80 3.36 2.79 -7.82
N ASN A 81 2.08 2.41 -7.80
CA ASN A 81 1.01 3.36 -8.10
C ASN A 81 0.62 4.25 -6.92
N CYS A 82 0.59 3.72 -5.70
CA CYS A 82 0.05 4.44 -4.54
C CYS A 82 1.15 5.08 -3.68
N LEU A 83 2.28 4.41 -3.46
CA LEU A 83 3.36 4.96 -2.63
C LEU A 83 4.32 5.82 -3.45
N GLU A 84 4.83 5.28 -4.57
CA GLU A 84 5.69 6.02 -5.50
C GLU A 84 4.90 7.02 -6.37
N CYS A 85 3.57 6.91 -6.41
CA CYS A 85 2.67 7.78 -7.22
C CYS A 85 2.97 7.76 -8.72
N MET A 86 3.43 6.63 -9.25
CA MET A 86 3.66 6.45 -10.68
C MET A 86 2.34 6.42 -11.47
N THR A 87 2.38 6.94 -12.70
CA THR A 87 1.27 6.84 -13.64
C THR A 87 1.02 5.40 -14.05
N VAL A 88 -0.17 5.10 -14.58
CA VAL A 88 -0.52 3.76 -15.07
C VAL A 88 0.49 3.25 -16.10
N GLU A 89 0.95 4.12 -16.99
CA GLU A 89 1.94 3.80 -18.01
C GLU A 89 3.30 3.46 -17.40
N GLN A 90 3.80 4.28 -16.48
CA GLN A 90 5.06 4.05 -15.77
C GLN A 90 5.04 2.71 -15.01
N VAL A 91 3.93 2.43 -14.32
CA VAL A 91 3.74 1.17 -13.60
C VAL A 91 3.79 -0.01 -14.58
N ARG A 92 3.04 0.04 -15.69
CA ARG A 92 3.04 -1.03 -16.70
C ARG A 92 4.44 -1.27 -17.29
N LEU A 93 5.19 -0.22 -17.57
CA LEU A 93 6.56 -0.31 -18.09
C LEU A 93 7.51 -0.96 -17.07
N LYS A 94 7.48 -0.52 -15.81
CA LYS A 94 8.35 -1.02 -14.73
C LYS A 94 8.06 -2.48 -14.36
N ILE A 95 6.78 -2.90 -14.46
CA ILE A 95 6.38 -4.30 -14.26
C ILE A 95 6.85 -5.18 -15.42
N LYS A 96 6.69 -4.70 -16.66
CA LYS A 96 7.11 -5.42 -17.88
C LYS A 96 8.62 -5.69 -17.89
N SER A 97 9.44 -4.78 -17.37
CA SER A 97 10.89 -4.91 -17.41
C SER A 97 11.48 -5.85 -16.36
N LYS A 98 10.81 -6.03 -15.21
CA LYS A 98 11.43 -6.69 -14.04
C LYS A 98 11.13 -8.20 -13.93
N TYR A 99 10.04 -8.70 -14.52
CA TYR A 99 9.60 -10.10 -14.29
C TYR A 99 9.24 -10.85 -15.57
N LYS A 100 10.22 -11.56 -16.15
CA LYS A 100 9.92 -12.80 -16.88
C LYS A 100 9.77 -13.90 -15.81
N PRO A 101 8.67 -14.70 -15.77
CA PRO A 101 7.79 -15.08 -16.89
C PRO A 101 6.39 -14.41 -16.88
N PHE A 102 6.19 -13.35 -16.12
CA PHE A 102 4.88 -12.75 -15.88
C PHE A 102 4.44 -11.88 -17.07
N GLU A 103 3.27 -12.16 -17.67
CA GLU A 103 2.75 -11.34 -18.78
C GLU A 103 2.63 -9.85 -18.38
N PRO A 104 3.06 -8.89 -19.23
CA PRO A 104 2.87 -7.47 -18.95
C PRO A 104 1.40 -7.14 -18.65
N ILE A 105 1.16 -6.23 -17.70
CA ILE A 105 -0.21 -5.81 -17.39
C ILE A 105 -0.81 -5.11 -18.62
N LYS A 106 -1.83 -5.73 -19.19
CA LYS A 106 -2.64 -5.16 -20.28
C LYS A 106 -3.50 -4.02 -19.74
N GLU A 107 -3.81 -3.06 -20.58
CA GLU A 107 -4.54 -1.85 -20.20
C GLU A 107 -5.90 -2.16 -19.56
N GLY A 108 -6.68 -3.04 -20.19
CA GLY A 108 -7.97 -3.49 -19.67
C GLY A 108 -7.88 -4.30 -18.37
N GLN A 109 -6.70 -4.81 -18.02
CA GLN A 109 -6.50 -5.60 -16.79
C GLN A 109 -6.06 -4.74 -15.60
N TYR A 110 -5.46 -3.57 -15.86
CA TYR A 110 -4.87 -2.73 -14.82
C TYR A 110 -5.88 -2.37 -13.72
N HIS A 111 -7.06 -1.87 -14.12
CA HIS A 111 -8.07 -1.45 -13.16
C HIS A 111 -8.60 -2.62 -12.32
N ASN A 112 -8.72 -3.81 -12.92
CA ASN A 112 -9.14 -5.01 -12.21
C ASN A 112 -8.09 -5.48 -11.19
N LEU A 113 -6.82 -5.52 -11.60
CA LEU A 113 -5.72 -5.85 -10.68
C LEU A 113 -5.60 -4.81 -9.55
N LYS A 114 -5.79 -3.53 -9.86
CA LYS A 114 -5.78 -2.47 -8.85
C LYS A 114 -6.92 -2.64 -7.85
N ASN A 115 -8.10 -3.00 -8.34
CA ASN A 115 -9.24 -3.28 -7.47
C ASN A 115 -8.97 -4.46 -6.54
N LEU A 116 -8.38 -5.54 -7.05
CA LEU A 116 -7.99 -6.70 -6.24
C LEU A 116 -6.93 -6.32 -5.20
N ALA A 117 -5.93 -5.54 -5.60
CA ALA A 117 -4.88 -5.08 -4.71
C ALA A 117 -5.43 -4.21 -3.56
N LEU A 118 -6.35 -3.30 -3.86
CA LEU A 118 -7.01 -2.47 -2.85
C LEU A 118 -7.85 -3.29 -1.86
N LEU A 119 -8.54 -4.32 -2.34
CA LEU A 119 -9.29 -5.24 -1.46
C LEU A 119 -8.35 -6.08 -0.60
N ALA A 120 -7.26 -6.60 -1.18
CA ALA A 120 -6.24 -7.35 -0.43
C ALA A 120 -5.61 -6.48 0.66
N PHE A 121 -5.28 -5.22 0.35
CA PHE A 121 -4.80 -4.27 1.35
C PHE A 121 -5.82 -4.01 2.45
N ALA A 122 -7.09 -3.80 2.11
CA ALA A 122 -8.14 -3.53 3.08
C ALA A 122 -8.27 -4.65 4.13
N LYS A 123 -8.15 -5.91 3.69
CA LYS A 123 -8.13 -7.10 4.56
C LYS A 123 -6.97 -7.12 5.54
N GLN A 124 -5.79 -6.72 5.08
CA GLN A 124 -4.56 -6.80 5.88
C GLN A 124 -4.37 -5.59 6.81
N TYR A 125 -4.87 -4.42 6.41
CA TYR A 125 -4.67 -3.20 7.19
C TYR A 125 -5.42 -3.27 8.52
N ARG A 126 -4.65 -3.28 9.62
CA ARG A 126 -5.14 -3.35 11.01
C ARG A 126 -6.26 -4.38 11.19
N ASN A 127 -5.97 -5.62 10.77
CA ASN A 127 -6.88 -6.76 10.88
C ASN A 127 -8.26 -6.51 10.22
N GLY A 128 -8.27 -5.86 9.05
CA GLY A 128 -9.48 -5.69 8.26
C GLY A 128 -10.35 -4.50 8.68
N VAL A 129 -9.84 -3.54 9.47
CA VAL A 129 -10.64 -2.40 9.96
C VAL A 129 -11.30 -1.61 8.82
N LEU A 130 -10.73 -1.62 7.61
CA LEU A 130 -11.30 -0.94 6.44
C LEU A 130 -12.45 -1.70 5.77
N GLU A 131 -12.59 -3.01 6.04
CA GLU A 131 -13.72 -3.82 5.57
C GLU A 131 -14.96 -3.63 6.44
N THR A 132 -14.76 -3.31 7.72
CA THR A 132 -15.84 -3.17 8.71
C THR A 132 -16.40 -1.75 8.81
N LEU A 133 -15.84 -0.79 8.07
CA LEU A 133 -16.38 0.56 8.02
C LEU A 133 -17.77 0.57 7.38
N PRO A 134 -18.76 1.26 7.99
CA PRO A 134 -20.08 1.37 7.42
C PRO A 134 -20.06 2.11 6.07
N ASP A 135 -21.02 1.76 5.21
CA ASP A 135 -21.28 2.46 3.95
C ASP A 135 -21.86 3.87 4.19
#